data_AF-A0A1M3N649-F1
#
_entry.id   AF-A0A1M3N649-F1
#
_cell.length_a   1.000
_cell.length_b   1.000
_cell.length_c   1.000
_cell.angle_alpha   90.00
_cell.angle_beta   90.00
_cell.angle_gamma   90.00
#
_symmetry.space_group_name_H-M   'P 1'
#
loop_
_entity.id
_entity.type
_entity.pdbx_description
1 polymer ?
#
loop_
_entity_poly.entity_id
_entity_poly.type
_entity_poly.pdbx_seq_one_letter_code
_entity_poly.pdbx_strand_id
1 'polypeptide(L)'
;MKRLLFVFGPLTVALGASWACSFPDVTFGPAEDLEAGVEAGAEVDADPQPVADAGSDALEEQDSGPILIDGSTVEELVVVDAGGKVDAAGCMSCDCDGDHYNDLTKPGCEDAPGPHDCDDNDSRVHPRQGFLFDRAESPRNGDWDCSGKVEKLWTNEKATCAGLTLGLGCSDIYGFTSPVACGERGSWLRCKRRSGLLALDCIVDEQKLETQLCK
;
A
#
# COMPACT_ATOMS: atom_id res chain seq x y z
N MET A 1 -9.95 -32.23 -70.51
CA MET A 1 -8.73 -33.00 -70.16
C MET A 1 -7.50 -32.11 -70.39
N LYS A 2 -6.80 -31.69 -69.33
CA LYS A 2 -5.46 -31.04 -69.35
C LYS A 2 -5.02 -30.96 -67.87
N ARG A 3 -4.38 -32.03 -67.39
CA ARG A 3 -2.93 -32.21 -67.19
C ARG A 3 -2.38 -31.39 -66.01
N LEU A 4 -2.31 -32.11 -64.89
CA LEU A 4 -1.49 -31.87 -63.70
C LEU A 4 0.00 -31.77 -64.10
N LEU A 5 0.72 -30.80 -63.54
CA LEU A 5 2.19 -30.86 -63.43
C LEU A 5 2.57 -30.18 -62.11
N PHE A 6 2.87 -31.02 -61.11
CA PHE A 6 3.63 -30.65 -59.92
C PHE A 6 5.09 -30.45 -60.34
N VAL A 7 5.69 -29.34 -59.95
CA VAL A 7 7.15 -29.16 -59.94
C VAL A 7 7.54 -28.59 -58.59
N PHE A 8 8.38 -29.35 -57.89
CA PHE A 8 9.07 -29.01 -56.65
C PHE A 8 10.05 -27.84 -56.86
N GLY A 9 10.16 -26.95 -55.87
CA GLY A 9 11.20 -25.91 -55.79
C GLY A 9 11.19 -25.23 -54.41
N PRO A 10 12.34 -24.74 -53.90
CA PRO A 10 12.86 -25.17 -52.60
C PRO A 10 12.51 -24.29 -51.40
N LEU A 11 12.61 -24.96 -50.25
CA LEU A 11 12.88 -24.45 -48.91
C LEU A 11 13.83 -23.24 -48.90
N THR A 12 13.37 -22.09 -48.42
CA THR A 12 14.24 -21.01 -47.92
C THR A 12 13.91 -20.74 -46.45
N VAL A 13 14.92 -20.98 -45.63
CA VAL A 13 14.98 -20.73 -44.20
C VAL A 13 15.43 -19.29 -43.97
N ALA A 14 14.85 -18.67 -42.94
CA ALA A 14 15.31 -17.53 -42.15
C ALA A 14 15.35 -16.13 -42.79
N LEU A 15 14.71 -15.17 -42.12
CA LEU A 15 15.46 -14.18 -41.33
C LEU A 15 14.51 -13.51 -40.34
N GLY A 16 14.82 -13.69 -39.05
CA GLY A 16 14.10 -13.08 -37.95
C GLY A 16 14.27 -11.57 -37.95
N ALA A 17 13.16 -10.86 -37.81
CA ALA A 17 13.17 -9.46 -37.41
C ALA A 17 13.05 -9.42 -35.89
N SER A 18 14.18 -9.58 -35.21
CA SER A 18 14.32 -9.22 -33.80
C SER A 18 14.19 -7.71 -33.71
N TRP A 19 13.03 -7.20 -33.31
CA TRP A 19 12.90 -5.82 -32.87
C TRP A 19 13.61 -5.71 -31.51
N ALA A 20 14.91 -5.44 -31.56
CA ALA A 20 15.67 -5.03 -30.39
C ALA A 20 15.18 -3.63 -30.00
N CYS A 21 14.55 -3.52 -28.82
CA CYS A 21 14.37 -2.23 -28.17
C CYS A 21 15.76 -1.71 -27.78
N SER A 22 16.25 -0.71 -28.50
CA SER A 22 17.43 0.05 -28.09
C SER A 22 17.06 0.91 -26.90
N PHE A 23 17.46 0.51 -25.70
CA PHE A 23 17.54 1.41 -24.56
C PHE A 23 18.91 2.09 -24.60
N PRO A 24 19.02 3.42 -24.39
CA PRO A 24 20.30 4.08 -24.27
C PRO A 24 21.04 3.58 -23.03
N ASP A 25 22.32 3.24 -23.22
CA ASP A 25 23.28 2.85 -22.20
C ASP A 25 23.41 3.97 -21.16
N VAL A 26 23.01 3.72 -19.91
CA VAL A 26 23.24 4.66 -18.80
C VAL A 26 24.67 4.43 -18.32
N THR A 27 25.59 5.28 -18.77
CA THR A 27 26.98 5.25 -18.30
C THR A 27 27.04 5.96 -16.95
N PHE A 28 27.24 5.22 -15.86
CA PHE A 28 27.61 5.80 -14.57
C PHE A 28 29.12 6.06 -14.57
N GLY A 29 29.50 7.34 -14.49
CA GLY A 29 30.89 7.74 -14.28
C GLY A 29 31.39 7.32 -12.89
N PRO A 30 32.72 7.18 -12.70
CA PRO A 30 33.28 6.80 -11.42
C PRO A 30 32.98 7.86 -10.35
N ALA A 31 32.62 7.40 -9.15
CA ALA A 31 32.50 8.24 -7.98
C ALA A 31 33.89 8.80 -7.64
N GLU A 32 34.05 10.11 -7.74
CA GLU A 32 35.23 10.80 -7.24
C GLU A 32 35.07 11.07 -5.75
N ASP A 33 36.12 10.71 -5.02
CA ASP A 33 36.29 10.80 -3.59
C ASP A 33 35.95 12.19 -3.04
N LEU A 34 35.11 12.24 -2.00
CA LEU A 34 35.08 13.35 -1.05
C LEU A 34 35.39 12.79 0.33
N GLU A 35 36.69 12.76 0.59
CA GLU A 35 37.32 12.53 1.88
C GLU A 35 36.88 13.58 2.93
N ALA A 36 37.00 13.11 4.17
CA ALA A 36 36.78 13.74 5.46
C ALA A 36 37.09 15.24 5.60
N GLY A 37 36.23 15.92 6.37
CA GLY A 37 36.52 17.19 7.04
C GLY A 37 35.91 17.19 8.44
N VAL A 38 36.67 16.70 9.42
CA VAL A 38 36.47 16.95 10.85
C VAL A 38 36.87 18.41 11.13
N GLU A 39 36.01 19.18 11.78
CA GLU A 39 36.42 20.26 12.69
C GLU A 39 35.39 20.40 13.82
N ALA A 40 35.94 20.55 15.03
CA ALA A 40 35.23 20.57 16.29
C ALA A 40 34.87 22.00 16.73
N GLY A 41 33.84 22.12 17.58
CA GLY A 41 33.74 23.16 18.61
C GLY A 41 32.80 24.33 18.32
N ALA A 42 31.60 24.27 18.90
CA ALA A 42 30.95 25.44 19.51
C ALA A 42 29.85 24.96 20.48
N GLU A 43 30.21 24.97 21.75
CA GLU A 43 29.32 24.91 22.92
C GLU A 43 28.28 26.05 22.90
N VAL A 44 26.99 25.71 23.03
CA VAL A 44 25.94 26.65 23.47
C VAL A 44 24.95 25.88 24.35
N ASP A 45 25.05 26.14 25.65
CA ASP A 45 24.04 25.82 26.66
C ASP A 45 22.72 26.55 26.36
N ALA A 46 21.61 25.81 26.32
CA ALA A 46 20.28 26.37 26.49
C ALA A 46 19.39 25.37 27.26
N ASP A 47 19.15 25.73 28.51
CA ASP A 47 18.26 25.15 29.52
C ASP A 47 16.82 24.87 28.99
N PRO A 48 16.19 23.72 29.29
CA PRO A 48 14.80 23.47 28.91
C PRO A 48 13.83 23.94 30.01
N GLN A 49 12.90 24.82 29.65
CA GLN A 49 11.71 25.12 30.48
C GLN A 49 10.42 24.79 29.70
N PRO A 50 9.36 24.34 30.42
CA PRO A 50 8.33 23.46 29.89
C PRO A 50 7.17 24.24 29.27
N VAL A 51 6.57 23.68 28.22
CA VAL A 51 5.22 24.07 27.79
C VAL A 51 4.27 22.92 28.09
N ALA A 52 3.46 23.13 29.12
CA ALA A 52 2.25 22.38 29.35
C ALA A 52 1.12 22.94 28.46
N ASP A 53 0.25 22.01 28.05
CA ASP A 53 -1.20 22.12 27.99
C ASP A 53 -1.88 22.10 26.60
N ALA A 54 -3.00 21.37 26.64
CA ALA A 54 -4.21 21.42 25.83
C ALA A 54 -4.24 20.70 24.47
N GLY A 55 -4.92 19.54 24.48
CA GLY A 55 -5.42 18.89 23.27
C GLY A 55 -6.11 17.55 23.54
N SER A 56 -7.06 17.52 24.48
CA SER A 56 -8.03 16.43 24.53
C SER A 56 -8.86 16.44 23.24
N ASP A 57 -8.84 15.36 22.46
CA ASP A 57 -9.96 14.99 21.61
C ASP A 57 -10.12 13.46 21.67
N ALA A 58 -11.10 13.04 22.45
CA ALA A 58 -11.63 11.69 22.43
C ALA A 58 -12.29 11.48 21.06
N LEU A 59 -11.72 10.62 20.23
CA LEU A 59 -12.41 10.19 19.00
C LEU A 59 -13.44 9.11 19.35
N GLU A 60 -14.70 9.49 19.15
CA GLU A 60 -15.87 8.66 19.26
C GLU A 60 -15.79 7.42 18.36
N GLU A 61 -16.36 6.34 18.89
CA GLU A 61 -16.54 5.02 18.30
C GLU A 61 -17.24 5.10 16.93
N GLN A 62 -16.50 4.90 15.83
CA GLN A 62 -17.10 4.71 14.51
C GLN A 62 -17.36 3.21 14.24
N ASP A 63 -18.60 2.84 14.48
CA ASP A 63 -19.25 1.60 14.02
C ASP A 63 -19.05 1.44 12.49
N SER A 64 -18.18 0.50 12.11
CA SER A 64 -17.81 0.25 10.72
C SER A 64 -18.91 -0.53 9.99
N GLY A 65 -19.90 0.20 9.49
CA GLY A 65 -20.79 -0.27 8.44
C GLY A 65 -20.04 -0.50 7.10
N PRO A 66 -20.66 -1.20 6.13
CA PRO A 66 -20.02 -1.52 4.85
C PRO A 66 -19.60 -0.26 4.08
N ILE A 67 -18.30 -0.16 3.78
CA ILE A 67 -17.64 0.99 3.15
C ILE A 67 -18.14 1.14 1.70
N LEU A 68 -18.88 2.22 1.45
CA LEU A 68 -19.22 2.68 0.09
C LEU A 68 -18.17 3.70 -0.35
N ILE A 69 -17.13 3.25 -1.07
CA ILE A 69 -16.19 4.17 -1.73
C ILE A 69 -16.85 4.72 -3.00
N ASP A 70 -17.74 5.70 -2.83
CA ASP A 70 -18.22 6.57 -3.90
C ASP A 70 -17.75 8.00 -3.61
N GLY A 71 -16.58 8.35 -4.15
CA GLY A 71 -16.13 9.73 -4.25
C GLY A 71 -15.66 10.42 -2.94
N SER A 72 -15.72 9.76 -1.77
CA SER A 72 -14.91 10.17 -0.63
C SER A 72 -13.45 9.81 -0.90
N THR A 73 -12.55 10.77 -0.71
CA THR A 73 -11.12 10.51 -0.90
C THR A 73 -10.69 9.45 0.10
N VAL A 74 -9.91 8.49 -0.36
CA VAL A 74 -9.27 7.42 0.45
C VAL A 74 -8.59 7.98 1.72
N GLU A 75 -8.28 9.27 1.71
CA GLU A 75 -7.72 10.09 2.79
C GLU A 75 -8.49 10.04 4.11
N GLU A 76 -9.81 9.80 4.13
CA GLU A 76 -10.56 9.70 5.40
C GLU A 76 -10.41 8.33 6.10
N LEU A 77 -10.11 7.28 5.32
CA LEU A 77 -9.92 5.91 5.82
C LEU A 77 -8.46 5.61 6.18
N VAL A 78 -7.56 6.51 5.79
CA VAL A 78 -6.11 6.31 5.85
C VAL A 78 -5.56 7.20 6.93
N VAL A 79 -5.01 6.57 7.95
CA VAL A 79 -4.29 7.28 9.00
C VAL A 79 -2.86 7.46 8.48
N VAL A 80 -2.43 8.71 8.37
CA VAL A 80 -1.00 9.01 8.19
C VAL A 80 -0.38 8.93 9.58
N ASP A 81 -0.13 7.70 10.05
CA ASP A 81 0.55 7.49 11.31
C ASP A 81 2.06 7.65 11.09
N ALA A 82 2.66 8.63 11.77
CA ALA A 82 4.10 8.87 11.75
C ALA A 82 4.86 8.03 12.79
N GLY A 83 4.15 7.15 13.51
CA GLY A 83 4.71 6.22 14.47
C GLY A 83 5.73 5.25 13.86
N GLY A 84 6.27 4.39 14.70
CA GLY A 84 7.22 3.38 14.26
C GLY A 84 7.68 2.48 15.38
N LYS A 85 8.62 1.60 15.01
CA LYS A 85 9.25 0.69 15.95
C LYS A 85 10.09 1.44 16.98
N VAL A 86 9.97 1.02 18.23
CA VAL A 86 10.77 1.52 19.35
C VAL A 86 11.72 0.44 19.85
N ASP A 87 12.82 0.87 20.47
CA ASP A 87 13.66 -0.04 21.25
C ASP A 87 13.04 -0.21 22.65
N ALA A 88 12.11 -1.16 22.79
CA ALA A 88 11.44 -1.46 24.05
C ALA A 88 12.25 -2.38 24.98
N ALA A 89 13.55 -2.57 24.72
CA ALA A 89 14.39 -3.44 25.54
C ALA A 89 14.40 -2.97 27.00
N GLY A 90 13.91 -3.82 27.90
CA GLY A 90 13.84 -3.51 29.34
C GLY A 90 12.75 -2.52 29.72
N CYS A 91 11.79 -2.26 28.83
CA CYS A 91 10.62 -1.47 29.15
C CYS A 91 9.74 -2.18 30.19
N MET A 92 9.42 -1.46 31.27
CA MET A 92 8.64 -1.95 32.42
C MET A 92 7.22 -1.39 32.46
N SER A 93 6.86 -0.46 31.55
CA SER A 93 5.48 -0.02 31.39
C SER A 93 4.67 -1.06 30.62
N CYS A 94 3.35 -0.97 30.74
CA CYS A 94 2.41 -1.76 29.97
C CYS A 94 2.23 -1.25 28.54
N ASP A 95 2.60 0.01 28.31
CA ASP A 95 2.60 0.73 27.03
C ASP A 95 4.04 1.21 26.81
N CYS A 96 4.78 0.52 25.95
CA CYS A 96 6.22 0.68 25.75
C CYS A 96 6.58 1.51 24.53
N ASP A 97 5.75 1.48 23.50
CA ASP A 97 5.92 2.31 22.31
C ASP A 97 5.17 3.64 22.40
N GLY A 98 4.32 3.82 23.42
CA GLY A 98 3.69 5.08 23.77
C GLY A 98 2.45 5.40 22.96
N ASP A 99 1.82 4.40 22.32
CA ASP A 99 0.63 4.58 21.49
C ASP A 99 -0.70 4.57 22.28
N HIS A 100 -0.60 4.47 23.62
CA HIS A 100 -1.71 4.44 24.58
C HIS A 100 -2.51 3.14 24.62
N TYR A 101 -1.99 2.07 24.02
CA TYR A 101 -2.50 0.72 24.17
C TYR A 101 -1.56 -0.10 25.04
N ASN A 102 -2.14 -1.02 25.81
CA ASN A 102 -1.37 -1.79 26.79
C ASN A 102 -1.17 -3.23 26.30
N ASP A 103 0.04 -3.76 26.41
CA ASP A 103 0.30 -5.20 26.34
C ASP A 103 -0.25 -5.88 27.61
N LEU A 104 -1.48 -6.38 27.51
CA LEU A 104 -2.13 -7.13 28.58
C LEU A 104 -1.52 -8.53 28.82
N THR A 105 -0.57 -8.98 27.99
CA THR A 105 0.16 -10.24 28.19
C THR A 105 1.44 -10.06 29.00
N LYS A 106 1.91 -8.82 29.18
CA LYS A 106 3.06 -8.50 30.02
C LYS A 106 2.72 -8.75 31.51
N PRO A 107 3.62 -9.39 32.29
CA PRO A 107 3.38 -9.62 33.71
C PRO A 107 3.12 -8.33 34.49
N GLY A 108 1.98 -8.27 35.18
CA GLY A 108 1.55 -7.10 35.94
C GLY A 108 0.70 -6.10 35.16
N CYS A 109 0.40 -6.36 33.89
CA CYS A 109 -0.42 -5.53 33.01
C CYS A 109 -1.78 -6.16 32.66
N GLU A 110 -2.09 -7.33 33.22
CA GLU A 110 -3.28 -8.12 32.85
C GLU A 110 -4.60 -7.39 33.12
N ASP A 111 -4.61 -6.49 34.11
CA ASP A 111 -5.75 -5.67 34.50
C ASP A 111 -5.64 -4.20 34.00
N ALA A 112 -4.68 -3.90 33.13
CA ALA A 112 -4.55 -2.56 32.54
C ALA A 112 -5.80 -2.22 31.70
N PRO A 113 -6.23 -0.94 31.68
CA PRO A 113 -7.44 -0.56 30.98
C PRO A 113 -7.25 -0.59 29.45
N GLY A 114 -8.36 -0.79 28.74
CA GLY A 114 -8.40 -0.71 27.29
C GLY A 114 -8.20 -2.05 26.58
N PRO A 115 -8.23 -2.05 25.23
CA PRO A 115 -7.97 -3.23 24.44
C PRO A 115 -6.47 -3.57 24.42
N HIS A 116 -6.15 -4.84 24.19
CA HIS A 116 -4.79 -5.35 24.15
C HIS A 116 -4.03 -4.82 22.92
N ASP A 117 -2.89 -4.19 23.18
CA ASP A 117 -1.89 -3.96 22.15
C ASP A 117 -1.19 -5.25 21.78
N CYS A 118 -1.28 -5.61 20.51
CA CYS A 118 -0.69 -6.83 20.01
C CYS A 118 0.81 -6.68 19.71
N ASP A 119 1.36 -5.48 19.53
CA ASP A 119 2.80 -5.27 19.34
C ASP A 119 3.30 -3.96 19.98
N ASP A 120 3.51 -4.06 21.29
CA ASP A 120 4.02 -3.04 22.23
C ASP A 120 5.49 -2.62 21.98
N ASN A 121 5.96 -2.77 20.74
CA ASN A 121 7.24 -2.28 20.24
C ASN A 121 7.08 -1.49 18.94
N ASP A 122 5.87 -1.30 18.44
CA ASP A 122 5.58 -0.61 17.18
C ASP A 122 4.28 0.18 17.30
N SER A 123 4.41 1.44 17.68
CA SER A 123 3.30 2.41 17.90
C SER A 123 2.32 2.59 16.74
N ARG A 124 2.59 1.99 15.57
CA ARG A 124 1.66 1.95 14.44
C ARG A 124 0.71 0.76 14.50
N VAL A 125 0.94 -0.21 15.39
CA VAL A 125 0.20 -1.47 15.49
C VAL A 125 -0.59 -1.43 16.77
N HIS A 126 -1.89 -1.16 16.68
CA HIS A 126 -2.74 -1.15 17.85
C HIS A 126 -4.21 -1.38 17.49
N PRO A 127 -5.04 -1.75 18.46
CA PRO A 127 -6.48 -1.80 18.24
C PRO A 127 -7.02 -0.53 17.60
N ARG A 128 -7.94 -0.69 16.64
CA ARG A 128 -8.59 0.41 15.90
C ARG A 128 -7.69 1.19 14.95
N GLN A 129 -6.49 0.69 14.65
CA GLN A 129 -5.65 1.34 13.66
C GLN A 129 -6.33 1.39 12.28
N GLY A 130 -6.08 2.48 11.56
CA GLY A 130 -6.57 2.67 10.19
C GLY A 130 -5.71 1.98 9.14
N PHE A 131 -6.02 2.23 7.87
CA PHE A 131 -5.20 1.76 6.77
C PHE A 131 -3.87 2.53 6.71
N LEU A 132 -2.74 1.82 6.64
CA LEU A 132 -1.39 2.40 6.55
C LEU A 132 -0.75 2.24 5.17
N PHE A 133 0.13 3.19 4.82
CA PHE A 133 0.99 3.13 3.63
C PHE A 133 2.22 2.26 3.82
N ASP A 134 2.53 1.91 5.06
CA ASP A 134 3.70 1.16 5.46
C ASP A 134 3.74 -0.23 4.82
N ARG A 135 4.96 -0.65 4.52
CA ARG A 135 5.20 -1.99 4.03
C ARG A 135 4.89 -2.99 5.14
N ALA A 136 4.07 -3.96 4.82
CA ALA A 136 3.78 -5.05 5.73
C ALA A 136 5.04 -5.87 6.04
N GLU A 137 5.23 -6.18 7.32
CA GLU A 137 6.34 -6.98 7.81
C GLU A 137 5.86 -8.21 8.58
N SER A 138 6.66 -9.27 8.56
CA SER A 138 6.44 -10.44 9.40
C SER A 138 6.58 -10.05 10.88
N PRO A 139 5.75 -10.60 11.78
CA PRO A 139 4.76 -11.67 11.55
C PRO A 139 3.37 -11.19 11.15
N ARG A 140 3.09 -9.89 11.23
CA ARG A 140 1.72 -9.34 11.12
C ARG A 140 1.22 -9.23 9.69
N ASN A 141 2.13 -9.03 8.74
CA ASN A 141 1.83 -8.94 7.31
C ASN A 141 0.74 -7.90 6.96
N GLY A 142 0.63 -6.82 7.74
CA GLY A 142 -0.31 -5.72 7.52
C GLY A 142 -1.56 -5.73 8.41
N ASP A 143 -1.64 -6.62 9.39
CA ASP A 143 -2.58 -6.57 10.53
C ASP A 143 -2.10 -5.50 11.52
N TRP A 144 -2.39 -4.25 11.19
CA TRP A 144 -2.04 -3.07 11.97
C TRP A 144 -3.09 -2.79 13.05
N ASP A 145 -4.33 -3.25 12.88
CA ASP A 145 -5.45 -2.97 13.80
C ASP A 145 -5.62 -3.99 14.93
N CYS A 146 -4.68 -4.93 15.06
CA CYS A 146 -4.71 -6.03 16.03
C CYS A 146 -5.96 -6.94 15.95
N SER A 147 -6.67 -6.97 14.83
CA SER A 147 -7.85 -7.83 14.66
C SER A 147 -7.48 -9.31 14.46
N GLY A 148 -6.22 -9.61 14.13
CA GLY A 148 -5.75 -10.94 13.80
C GLY A 148 -6.08 -11.35 12.36
N LYS A 149 -6.50 -10.40 11.52
CA LYS A 149 -6.82 -10.59 10.11
C LYS A 149 -6.36 -9.38 9.31
N VAL A 150 -5.65 -9.63 8.22
CA VAL A 150 -5.28 -8.57 7.29
C VAL A 150 -6.48 -8.16 6.44
N GLU A 151 -6.96 -6.93 6.61
CA GLU A 151 -7.94 -6.28 5.76
C GLU A 151 -7.23 -5.46 4.68
N LYS A 152 -7.68 -5.60 3.42
CA LYS A 152 -7.16 -4.85 2.28
C LYS A 152 -8.12 -3.75 1.89
N LEU A 153 -7.63 -2.52 1.74
CA LEU A 153 -8.46 -1.39 1.28
C LEU A 153 -9.13 -1.71 -0.07
N TRP A 154 -8.36 -2.16 -1.05
CA TRP A 154 -8.86 -2.61 -2.35
C TRP A 154 -9.05 -4.13 -2.37
N THR A 155 -10.30 -4.59 -2.26
CA THR A 155 -10.63 -6.02 -2.20
C THR A 155 -10.65 -6.71 -3.57
N ASN A 156 -10.82 -5.95 -4.65
CA ASN A 156 -10.80 -6.48 -6.01
C ASN A 156 -9.37 -6.50 -6.57
N GLU A 157 -8.82 -7.70 -6.69
CA GLU A 157 -7.43 -7.94 -7.13
C GLU A 157 -7.31 -8.43 -8.58
N LYS A 158 -8.41 -8.45 -9.33
CA LYS A 158 -8.45 -8.86 -10.74
C LYS A 158 -9.40 -7.98 -11.55
N ALA A 159 -9.36 -6.68 -11.28
CA ALA A 159 -10.19 -5.70 -11.95
C ALA A 159 -9.92 -5.69 -13.46
N THR A 160 -10.99 -5.74 -14.25
CA THR A 160 -10.94 -5.68 -15.71
C THR A 160 -12.18 -4.98 -16.24
N CYS A 161 -12.01 -4.17 -17.29
CA CYS A 161 -13.13 -3.55 -18.00
C CYS A 161 -13.67 -4.44 -19.13
N ALA A 162 -13.13 -5.64 -19.35
CA ALA A 162 -13.55 -6.56 -20.40
C ALA A 162 -14.68 -7.50 -19.94
N GLY A 163 -15.52 -7.97 -20.89
CA GLY A 163 -16.51 -9.03 -20.65
C GLY A 163 -17.92 -8.57 -20.26
N LEU A 164 -18.16 -7.27 -20.15
CA LEU A 164 -19.47 -6.69 -19.82
C LEU A 164 -20.25 -6.42 -21.11
N THR A 165 -20.80 -7.48 -21.68
CA THR A 165 -21.65 -7.37 -22.89
C THR A 165 -22.90 -6.55 -22.57
N LEU A 166 -23.29 -5.68 -23.50
CA LEU A 166 -24.46 -4.78 -23.38
C LEU A 166 -24.36 -3.71 -22.28
N GLY A 167 -23.17 -3.44 -21.75
CA GLY A 167 -22.96 -2.45 -20.69
C GLY A 167 -23.58 -2.82 -19.33
N LEU A 168 -24.26 -3.97 -19.22
CA LEU A 168 -24.84 -4.49 -17.98
C LEU A 168 -23.69 -4.88 -17.04
N GLY A 169 -23.52 -4.15 -15.95
CA GLY A 169 -22.47 -4.39 -14.94
C GLY A 169 -21.19 -3.55 -15.06
N CYS A 170 -21.12 -2.58 -15.97
CA CYS A 170 -19.99 -1.62 -16.05
C CYS A 170 -20.17 -0.38 -15.13
N SER A 171 -20.95 -0.52 -14.07
CA SER A 171 -21.05 0.48 -13.02
C SER A 171 -20.00 0.15 -11.95
N ASP A 172 -18.96 0.96 -11.88
CA ASP A 172 -18.03 1.07 -10.75
C ASP A 172 -17.22 -0.19 -10.41
N ILE A 173 -16.64 -0.82 -11.44
CA ILE A 173 -15.55 -1.78 -11.21
C ILE A 173 -14.27 -0.99 -10.99
N TYR A 174 -13.67 -1.17 -9.82
CA TYR A 174 -12.35 -0.63 -9.52
C TYR A 174 -11.53 -1.65 -8.72
N GLY A 175 -10.22 -1.47 -8.69
CA GLY A 175 -9.29 -2.34 -7.98
C GLY A 175 -8.00 -2.59 -8.76
N PHE A 176 -7.19 -3.52 -8.26
CA PHE A 176 -5.94 -3.91 -8.90
C PHE A 176 -6.17 -4.90 -10.04
N THR A 177 -5.34 -4.83 -11.08
CA THR A 177 -5.38 -5.76 -12.22
C THR A 177 -4.80 -7.14 -11.89
N SER A 178 -4.07 -7.25 -10.79
CA SER A 178 -3.46 -8.47 -10.25
C SER A 178 -3.36 -8.37 -8.73
N PRO A 179 -3.21 -9.49 -7.98
CA PRO A 179 -2.97 -9.44 -6.55
C PRO A 179 -1.76 -8.57 -6.17
N VAL A 180 -1.93 -7.72 -5.16
CA VAL A 180 -0.89 -6.82 -4.62
C VAL A 180 -0.79 -7.05 -3.13
N ALA A 181 0.43 -7.18 -2.61
CA ALA A 181 0.67 -7.34 -1.18
C ALA A 181 0.54 -5.99 -0.44
N CYS A 182 0.31 -6.05 0.87
CA CYS A 182 0.18 -4.86 1.71
C CYS A 182 1.44 -3.98 1.66
N GLY A 183 1.25 -2.69 1.40
CA GLY A 183 2.29 -1.67 1.21
C GLY A 183 3.05 -1.75 -0.12
N GLU A 184 2.72 -2.70 -1.00
CA GLU A 184 3.30 -2.76 -2.35
C GLU A 184 2.47 -1.94 -3.34
N ARG A 185 3.13 -1.48 -4.41
CA ARG A 185 2.46 -0.76 -5.51
C ARG A 185 2.05 -1.71 -6.62
N GLY A 186 0.86 -1.49 -7.16
CA GLY A 186 0.37 -2.23 -8.33
C GLY A 186 -0.46 -1.39 -9.27
N SER A 187 -0.75 -1.96 -10.44
CA SER A 187 -1.61 -1.35 -11.44
C SER A 187 -3.06 -1.39 -10.98
N TRP A 188 -3.63 -0.22 -10.71
CA TRP A 188 -5.02 -0.04 -10.32
C TRP A 188 -5.79 0.62 -11.45
N LEU A 189 -7.06 0.25 -11.62
CA LEU A 189 -7.95 0.86 -12.60
C LEU A 189 -9.34 1.12 -12.02
N ARG A 190 -10.03 2.09 -12.64
CA ARG A 190 -11.47 2.30 -12.52
C ARG A 190 -12.09 2.18 -13.90
N CYS A 191 -13.12 1.35 -14.03
CA CYS A 191 -13.93 1.24 -15.22
C CYS A 191 -15.17 2.11 -15.09
N LYS A 192 -15.60 2.71 -16.21
CA LYS A 192 -16.90 3.35 -16.32
C LYS A 192 -17.59 2.97 -17.61
N ARG A 193 -18.93 3.04 -17.61
CA ARG A 193 -19.70 2.94 -18.84
C ARG A 193 -19.39 4.18 -19.69
N ARG A 194 -19.12 3.97 -20.98
CA ARG A 194 -19.04 5.08 -21.93
C ARG A 194 -20.38 5.83 -21.91
N SER A 195 -20.37 7.15 -22.09
CA SER A 195 -21.61 7.93 -22.20
C SER A 195 -22.00 8.06 -23.69
N GLY A 196 -23.29 7.86 -24.01
CA GLY A 196 -23.82 8.03 -25.37
C GLY A 196 -24.98 7.10 -25.73
N LEU A 197 -25.71 7.43 -26.79
CA LEU A 197 -26.95 6.76 -27.23
C LEU A 197 -26.77 5.27 -27.61
N LEU A 198 -25.52 4.81 -27.78
CA LEU A 198 -25.13 3.45 -28.16
C LEU A 198 -24.05 2.87 -27.23
N ALA A 199 -23.89 3.43 -26.03
CA ALA A 199 -22.80 3.05 -25.13
C ALA A 199 -23.01 1.67 -24.46
N LEU A 200 -22.65 0.64 -25.21
CA LEU A 200 -22.65 -0.76 -24.79
C LEU A 200 -21.25 -1.21 -24.31
N ASP A 201 -20.25 -0.34 -24.38
CA ASP A 201 -18.86 -0.61 -24.04
C ASP A 201 -18.45 -0.05 -22.68
N CYS A 202 -17.58 -0.80 -22.02
CA CYS A 202 -16.94 -0.45 -20.78
C CYS A 202 -15.54 0.08 -21.06
N ILE A 203 -15.21 1.26 -20.55
CA ILE A 203 -13.92 1.91 -20.79
C ILE A 203 -13.17 2.11 -19.48
N VAL A 204 -11.85 2.17 -19.59
CA VAL A 204 -10.99 2.63 -18.49
C VAL A 204 -11.24 4.12 -18.30
N ASP A 205 -11.66 4.51 -17.11
CA ASP A 205 -11.79 5.90 -16.68
C ASP A 205 -10.45 6.43 -16.15
N GLU A 206 -9.86 5.63 -15.26
CA GLU A 206 -8.62 5.96 -14.57
C GLU A 206 -7.72 4.72 -14.53
N GLN A 207 -6.42 4.94 -14.70
CA GLN A 207 -5.40 3.92 -14.50
C GLN A 207 -4.17 4.58 -13.87
N LYS A 208 -3.67 4.00 -12.78
CA LYS A 208 -2.53 4.51 -12.03
C LYS A 208 -1.78 3.40 -11.31
N LEU A 209 -0.59 3.73 -10.81
CA LEU A 209 0.11 2.90 -9.82
C LEU A 209 -0.34 3.32 -8.43
N GLU A 210 -1.05 2.44 -7.74
CA GLU A 210 -1.61 2.67 -6.41
C GLU A 210 -0.95 1.73 -5.39
N THR A 211 -0.86 2.16 -4.12
CA THR A 211 -0.39 1.30 -3.02
C THR A 211 -1.56 0.51 -2.45
N GLN A 212 -1.37 -0.78 -2.21
CA GLN A 212 -2.35 -1.58 -1.47
C GLN A 212 -2.20 -1.33 0.02
N LEU A 213 -3.12 -0.59 0.61
CA LEU A 213 -3.13 -0.33 2.05
C LEU A 213 -3.81 -1.49 2.77
N CYS A 214 -3.35 -1.76 3.99
CA CYS A 214 -3.91 -2.79 4.84
C CYS A 214 -4.08 -2.28 6.27
N LYS A 215 -4.87 -3.00 7.04
CA LYS A 215 -5.00 -2.88 8.49
C LYS A 215 -5.32 -4.24 9.09
#